data_AF-A0A8C2C9K3-F1
#
_entry.id   AF-A0A8C2C9K3-F1
#
_cell.length_a   1.000
_cell.length_b   1.000
_cell.length_c   1.000
_cell.angle_alpha   90.00
_cell.angle_beta   90.00
_cell.angle_gamma   90.00
#
_symmetry.space_group_name_H-M   'P 1'
#
loop_
_entity.id
_entity.type
_entity.pdbx_description
1 polymer ?
#
loop_
_entity_poly.entity_id
_entity_poly.type
_entity_poly.pdbx_seq_one_letter_code
_entity_poly.pdbx_strand_id
1 'polypeptide(L)'
;MWAWALLPVFLAVFGIIGMWACMNIVSSSTCGSYNPQSCLFSQICNICSVLALWIVIIRFQQVCDLGSGSHLNTAGLVLGFISSIGISILGNFQVKYIVMGAHLLGVFLTFFLGLAYFWVQAWLSYHSLLSHDRKWVVPVRVILCSLCTCLIICSILQHIDCHKLTVQNNERKSTSYANGVWAIQEIH
;
A
#
# COMPACT_ATOMS: atom_id res chain seq x y z
N MET A 1 -9.20 15.35 -25.83
CA MET A 1 -8.31 14.16 -25.83
C MET A 1 -7.30 14.17 -24.66
N TRP A 2 -6.79 15.32 -24.23
CA TRP A 2 -5.86 15.47 -23.08
C TRP A 2 -6.49 15.19 -21.70
N ALA A 3 -7.78 15.48 -21.53
CA ALA A 3 -8.49 15.27 -20.26
C ALA A 3 -8.42 13.80 -19.78
N TRP A 4 -8.62 12.85 -20.68
CA TRP A 4 -8.53 11.42 -20.37
C TRP A 4 -7.12 10.97 -19.96
N ALA A 5 -6.08 11.57 -20.54
CA ALA A 5 -4.69 11.24 -20.21
C ALA A 5 -4.25 11.80 -18.84
N LEU A 6 -4.79 12.94 -18.43
CA LEU A 6 -4.50 13.62 -17.16
C LEU A 6 -5.35 13.11 -15.99
N LEU A 7 -6.55 12.58 -16.26
CA LEU A 7 -7.48 12.09 -15.24
C LEU A 7 -6.84 11.09 -14.25
N PRO A 8 -6.03 10.10 -14.67
CA PRO A 8 -5.35 9.19 -13.75
C PRO A 8 -4.27 9.87 -12.90
N VAL A 9 -3.67 10.94 -13.40
CA VAL A 9 -2.65 11.72 -12.68
C VAL A 9 -3.33 12.56 -11.59
N PHE A 10 -4.44 13.21 -11.91
CA PHE A 10 -5.24 13.95 -10.93
C PHE A 10 -5.79 13.03 -9.83
N LEU A 11 -6.30 11.84 -10.19
CA LEU A 11 -6.80 10.86 -9.23
C LEU A 11 -5.67 10.30 -8.33
N ALA A 12 -4.47 10.08 -8.88
CA ALA A 12 -3.31 9.66 -8.10
C ALA A 12 -2.84 10.75 -7.12
N VAL A 13 -2.78 12.01 -7.55
CA VAL A 13 -2.46 13.15 -6.68
C VAL A 13 -3.48 13.28 -5.55
N PHE A 14 -4.77 13.12 -5.85
CA PHE A 14 -5.82 13.12 -4.83
C PHE A 14 -5.66 11.97 -3.82
N GLY A 15 -5.27 10.77 -4.28
CA GLY A 15 -4.96 9.64 -3.41
C GLY A 15 -3.74 9.87 -2.51
N ILE A 16 -2.68 10.50 -3.04
CA ILE A 16 -1.47 10.87 -2.27
C ILE A 16 -1.82 11.93 -1.22
N ILE A 17 -2.60 12.94 -1.59
CA ILE A 17 -3.09 13.97 -0.67
C ILE A 17 -3.95 13.33 0.43
N GLY A 18 -4.83 12.38 0.10
CA GLY A 18 -5.63 11.65 1.07
C GLY A 18 -4.80 10.85 2.07
N MET A 19 -3.78 10.13 1.60
CA MET A 19 -2.81 9.41 2.45
C MET A 19 -1.98 10.37 3.32
N TRP A 20 -1.57 11.52 2.77
CA TRP A 20 -0.80 12.53 3.50
C TRP A 20 -1.65 13.26 4.55
N ALA A 21 -2.93 13.52 4.26
CA ALA A 21 -3.90 14.05 5.21
C ALA A 21 -4.12 13.07 6.37
N CYS A 22 -4.21 11.77 6.09
CA CYS A 22 -4.22 10.73 7.13
C CYS A 22 -2.98 10.82 8.03
N MET A 23 -1.77 10.94 7.48
CA MET A 23 -0.54 11.02 8.27
C MET A 23 -0.47 12.27 9.16
N ASN A 24 -0.94 13.42 8.70
CA ASN A 24 -0.97 14.66 9.49
C ASN A 24 -2.00 14.61 10.63
N ILE A 25 -3.18 14.02 10.37
CA ILE A 25 -4.20 13.81 11.40
C ILE A 25 -3.74 12.75 12.43
N VAL A 26 -2.98 11.74 11.99
CA VAL A 26 -2.40 10.69 12.84
C VAL A 26 -1.24 11.18 13.69
N SER A 27 -0.42 12.10 13.19
CA SER A 27 0.75 12.62 13.91
C SER A 27 0.39 13.50 15.12
N SER A 28 -0.86 13.95 15.23
CA SER A 28 -1.33 14.85 16.29
C SER A 28 -2.00 14.14 17.48
N SER A 29 -2.23 12.82 17.43
CA SER A 29 -2.67 12.05 18.60
C SER A 29 -2.37 10.56 18.44
N THR A 30 -1.81 9.93 19.49
CA THR A 30 -1.59 8.48 19.64
C THR A 30 -2.71 7.64 19.00
N CYS A 31 -2.48 7.12 17.79
CA CYS A 31 -3.53 6.60 16.92
C CYS A 31 -3.62 5.07 16.94
N GLY A 32 -4.86 4.56 17.10
CA GLY A 32 -5.23 3.20 16.69
C GLY A 32 -6.40 2.56 17.44
N SER A 33 -6.72 3.03 18.66
CA SER A 33 -7.65 2.29 19.54
C SER A 33 -8.99 2.98 19.85
N TYR A 34 -9.23 4.23 19.41
CA TYR A 34 -10.43 5.00 19.78
C TYR A 34 -11.35 5.37 18.60
N ASN A 35 -12.65 5.33 18.90
CA ASN A 35 -13.76 5.23 17.94
C ASN A 35 -13.92 6.35 16.88
N PRO A 36 -13.54 7.63 17.06
CA PRO A 36 -13.75 8.62 15.98
C PRO A 36 -12.67 8.54 14.89
N GLN A 37 -11.42 8.24 15.25
CA GLN A 37 -10.28 8.33 14.34
C GLN A 37 -10.21 7.14 13.36
N SER A 38 -10.62 5.97 13.83
CA SER A 38 -10.53 4.74 13.07
C SER A 38 -11.63 4.63 11.98
N CYS A 39 -12.78 5.28 12.20
CA CYS A 39 -13.82 5.49 11.19
C CYS A 39 -13.38 6.44 10.07
N LEU A 40 -12.67 7.53 10.40
CA LEU A 40 -12.13 8.45 9.40
C LEU A 40 -11.10 7.76 8.50
N PHE A 41 -10.21 6.95 9.10
CA PHE A 41 -9.25 6.14 8.34
C PHE A 41 -9.96 5.17 7.39
N SER A 42 -10.98 4.45 7.88
CA SER A 42 -11.80 3.54 7.07
C SER A 42 -12.47 4.26 5.89
N GLN A 43 -13.06 5.43 6.15
CA GLN A 43 -13.72 6.23 5.11
C GLN A 43 -12.74 6.67 4.02
N ILE A 44 -11.56 7.15 4.41
CA ILE A 44 -10.53 7.57 3.46
C ILE A 44 -10.03 6.37 2.64
N CYS A 45 -9.77 5.22 3.26
CA CYS A 45 -9.41 4.00 2.56
C CYS A 45 -10.49 3.54 1.57
N ASN A 46 -11.77 3.59 1.96
CA ASN A 46 -12.88 3.24 1.06
C ASN A 46 -12.97 4.20 -0.14
N ILE A 47 -12.76 5.50 0.06
CA ILE A 47 -12.67 6.48 -1.04
C ILE A 47 -11.47 6.15 -1.94
N CYS A 48 -10.29 5.87 -1.37
CA CYS A 48 -9.10 5.47 -2.12
C CYS A 48 -9.34 4.17 -2.92
N SER A 49 -10.08 3.22 -2.38
CA SER A 49 -10.44 1.96 -3.05
C SER A 49 -11.26 2.22 -4.32
N VAL A 50 -12.28 3.09 -4.24
CA VAL A 50 -13.11 3.47 -5.40
C VAL A 50 -12.30 4.26 -6.43
N LEU A 51 -11.48 5.21 -5.98
CA LEU A 51 -10.62 5.99 -6.88
C LEU A 51 -9.60 5.10 -7.60
N ALA A 52 -8.98 4.15 -6.89
CA ALA A 52 -8.06 3.18 -7.48
C ALA A 52 -8.75 2.33 -8.54
N LEU A 53 -9.95 1.81 -8.25
CA LEU A 53 -10.75 1.06 -9.22
C LEU A 53 -11.04 1.89 -10.49
N TRP A 54 -11.45 3.15 -10.32
CA TRP A 54 -11.70 4.07 -11.43
C TRP A 54 -10.46 4.28 -12.29
N ILE A 55 -9.29 4.50 -11.67
CA ILE A 55 -8.01 4.63 -12.38
C ILE A 55 -7.71 3.38 -13.21
N VAL A 56 -7.90 2.18 -12.64
CA VAL A 56 -7.63 0.90 -13.31
C VAL A 56 -8.51 0.76 -14.55
N ILE A 57 -9.80 1.09 -14.45
CA ILE A 57 -10.75 1.02 -15.57
C ILE A 57 -10.37 2.00 -16.69
N ILE A 58 -10.03 3.26 -16.36
CA ILE A 58 -9.59 4.24 -17.36
C ILE A 58 -8.35 3.74 -18.09
N ARG A 59 -7.37 3.18 -17.36
CA ARG A 59 -6.13 2.68 -17.97
C ARG A 59 -6.39 1.47 -18.85
N PHE A 60 -7.28 0.56 -18.44
CA PHE A 60 -7.69 -0.55 -19.28
C PHE A 60 -8.29 -0.06 -20.60
N GLN A 61 -9.22 0.90 -20.53
CA GLN A 61 -9.86 1.46 -21.73
C GLN A 61 -8.86 2.17 -22.64
N GLN A 62 -7.94 2.96 -22.08
CA GLN A 62 -6.90 3.64 -22.87
C GLN A 62 -6.01 2.69 -23.66
N VAL A 63 -5.71 1.52 -23.09
CA VAL A 63 -4.89 0.50 -23.78
C VAL A 63 -5.71 -0.21 -24.85
N CYS A 64 -6.99 -0.49 -24.59
CA CYS A 64 -7.91 -1.04 -25.59
C CYS A 64 -8.10 -0.09 -26.78
N ASP A 65 -8.25 1.22 -26.52
CA ASP A 65 -8.43 2.25 -27.56
C ASP A 65 -7.19 2.39 -28.46
N LEU A 66 -6.01 1.99 -27.97
CA LEU A 66 -4.75 1.95 -28.74
C LEU A 66 -4.64 0.70 -29.64
N GLY A 67 -5.67 -0.15 -29.69
CA GLY A 67 -5.72 -1.35 -30.54
C GLY A 67 -4.89 -2.53 -30.04
N SER A 68 -4.34 -2.46 -28.83
CA SER A 68 -3.56 -3.55 -28.21
C SER A 68 -4.37 -4.26 -27.13
N GLY A 69 -5.33 -5.09 -27.56
CA GLY A 69 -6.11 -5.99 -26.71
C GLY A 69 -5.27 -7.15 -26.16
N SER A 70 -4.19 -6.85 -25.46
CA SER A 70 -3.26 -7.84 -24.90
C SER A 70 -3.84 -8.52 -23.66
N HIS A 71 -3.62 -9.83 -23.51
CA HIS A 71 -3.90 -10.58 -22.28
C HIS A 71 -3.32 -9.91 -21.02
N LEU A 72 -2.22 -9.17 -21.18
CA LEU A 72 -1.59 -8.42 -20.10
C LEU A 72 -2.45 -7.23 -19.63
N ASN A 73 -3.22 -6.59 -20.52
CA ASN A 73 -4.15 -5.51 -20.13
C ASN A 73 -5.28 -6.06 -19.25
N THR A 74 -5.86 -7.19 -19.63
CA THR A 74 -6.88 -7.89 -18.84
C THR A 74 -6.32 -8.38 -17.51
N ALA A 75 -5.11 -8.94 -17.50
CA ALA A 75 -4.43 -9.32 -16.26
C ALA A 75 -4.23 -8.10 -15.34
N GLY A 76 -3.82 -6.95 -15.89
CA GLY A 76 -3.72 -5.69 -15.15
C GLY A 76 -5.07 -5.24 -14.56
N LEU A 77 -6.16 -5.32 -15.32
CA LEU A 77 -7.50 -5.00 -14.82
C LEU A 77 -7.88 -5.87 -13.61
N VAL A 78 -7.68 -7.20 -13.72
CA VAL A 78 -7.99 -8.14 -12.64
C VAL A 78 -7.13 -7.87 -11.40
N LEU A 79 -5.82 -7.67 -11.57
CA LEU A 79 -4.91 -7.35 -10.46
C LEU A 79 -5.29 -6.04 -9.76
N GLY A 80 -5.62 -4.99 -10.53
CA GLY A 80 -6.06 -3.71 -9.99
C GLY A 80 -7.39 -3.79 -9.26
N PHE A 81 -8.33 -4.61 -9.74
CA PHE A 81 -9.61 -4.86 -9.06
C PHE A 81 -9.42 -5.53 -7.70
N ILE A 82 -8.63 -6.61 -7.65
CA ILE A 82 -8.35 -7.33 -6.41
C ILE A 82 -7.57 -6.44 -5.43
N SER A 83 -6.63 -5.61 -5.93
CA SER A 83 -5.90 -4.64 -5.10
C SER A 83 -6.84 -3.59 -4.49
N SER A 84 -7.82 -3.07 -5.26
CA SER A 84 -8.83 -2.15 -4.74
C SER A 84 -9.69 -2.78 -3.63
N ILE A 85 -10.07 -4.06 -3.76
CA ILE A 85 -10.72 -4.81 -2.69
C ILE A 85 -9.82 -4.90 -1.45
N GLY A 86 -8.53 -5.14 -1.65
CA GLY A 86 -7.52 -5.12 -0.58
C GLY A 86 -7.53 -3.81 0.22
N ILE A 87 -7.61 -2.66 -0.46
CA ILE A 87 -7.66 -1.33 0.19
C ILE A 87 -8.92 -1.19 1.05
N SER A 88 -10.07 -1.68 0.57
CA SER A 88 -11.32 -1.67 1.33
C SER A 88 -11.25 -2.58 2.56
N ILE A 89 -10.72 -3.80 2.42
CA ILE A 89 -10.51 -4.73 3.55
C ILE A 89 -9.57 -4.10 4.58
N LEU A 90 -8.47 -3.50 4.13
CA LEU A 90 -7.51 -2.80 4.99
C LEU A 90 -8.15 -1.66 5.79
N GLY A 91 -9.04 -0.88 5.16
CA GLY A 91 -9.73 0.24 5.78
C GLY A 91 -10.80 -0.18 6.79
N ASN A 92 -11.52 -1.27 6.53
CA ASN A 92 -12.64 -1.72 7.37
C ASN A 92 -12.19 -2.67 8.50
N PHE A 93 -11.17 -3.49 8.27
CA PHE A 93 -10.64 -4.43 9.26
C PHE A 93 -9.35 -3.90 9.89
N GLN A 94 -9.52 -3.17 10.99
CA GLN A 94 -8.43 -2.60 11.78
C GLN A 94 -7.62 -3.69 12.51
N VAL A 95 -6.39 -3.36 12.90
CA VAL A 95 -5.49 -4.20 13.71
C VAL A 95 -6.04 -4.35 15.14
N LYS A 96 -7.15 -5.07 15.28
CA LYS A 96 -7.66 -5.56 16.56
C LYS A 96 -7.38 -7.06 16.63
N TYR A 97 -7.00 -7.55 17.81
CA TYR A 97 -6.56 -8.92 18.07
C TYR A 97 -7.45 -10.02 17.43
N ILE A 98 -8.75 -9.78 17.26
CA ILE A 98 -9.72 -10.73 16.70
C ILE A 98 -9.74 -10.81 15.16
N VAL A 99 -9.26 -9.79 14.43
CA VAL A 99 -9.33 -9.75 12.95
C VAL A 99 -7.97 -9.53 12.28
N MET A 100 -6.89 -9.95 12.94
CA MET A 100 -5.53 -9.85 12.40
C MET A 100 -5.39 -10.56 11.03
N GLY A 101 -6.07 -11.69 10.84
CA GLY A 101 -6.04 -12.44 9.58
C GLY A 101 -6.58 -11.65 8.38
N ALA A 102 -7.72 -10.96 8.54
CA ALA A 102 -8.28 -10.16 7.45
C ALA A 102 -7.44 -8.89 7.19
N HIS A 103 -6.86 -8.30 8.24
CA HIS A 103 -5.95 -7.17 8.08
C HIS A 103 -4.71 -7.55 7.27
N LEU A 104 -4.05 -8.67 7.63
CA LEU A 104 -2.90 -9.20 6.89
C LEU A 104 -3.25 -9.56 5.44
N LEU A 105 -4.43 -10.13 5.21
CA LEU A 105 -4.94 -10.37 3.86
C LEU A 105 -5.12 -9.05 3.09
N GLY A 106 -5.72 -8.02 3.69
CA GLY A 106 -5.89 -6.71 3.09
C GLY A 106 -4.56 -6.03 2.74
N VAL A 107 -3.58 -6.10 3.63
CA VAL A 107 -2.20 -5.64 3.39
C VAL A 107 -1.60 -6.40 2.20
N PHE A 108 -1.67 -7.73 2.21
CA PHE A 108 -1.13 -8.56 1.15
C PHE A 108 -1.74 -8.20 -0.22
N LEU A 109 -3.07 -8.17 -0.30
CA LEU A 109 -3.79 -7.85 -1.54
C LEU A 109 -3.48 -6.42 -2.03
N THR A 110 -3.38 -5.45 -1.13
CA THR A 110 -3.11 -4.06 -1.51
C THR A 110 -1.70 -3.90 -2.06
N PHE A 111 -0.68 -4.36 -1.33
CA PHE A 111 0.70 -4.08 -1.66
C PHE A 111 1.25 -5.02 -2.74
N PHE A 112 1.06 -6.34 -2.62
CA PHE A 112 1.66 -7.29 -3.57
C PHE A 112 0.93 -7.29 -4.92
N LEU A 113 -0.40 -7.32 -4.92
CA LEU A 113 -1.15 -7.27 -6.18
C LEU A 113 -1.14 -5.87 -6.80
N GLY A 114 -1.10 -4.81 -5.97
CA GLY A 114 -0.88 -3.44 -6.43
C GLY A 114 0.49 -3.28 -7.10
N LEU A 115 1.55 -3.87 -6.53
CA LEU A 115 2.88 -3.90 -7.14
C LEU A 115 2.88 -4.67 -8.47
N ALA A 116 2.25 -5.84 -8.51
CA ALA A 116 2.10 -6.61 -9.74
C ALA A 116 1.37 -5.81 -10.82
N TYR A 117 0.30 -5.09 -10.46
CA TYR A 117 -0.41 -4.18 -11.36
C TYR A 117 0.52 -3.08 -11.91
N PHE A 118 1.32 -2.46 -11.04
CA PHE A 118 2.27 -1.42 -11.46
C PHE A 118 3.30 -1.95 -12.47
N TRP A 119 3.85 -3.15 -12.26
CA TRP A 119 4.77 -3.78 -13.20
C TRP A 119 4.11 -4.11 -14.54
N VAL A 120 2.89 -4.65 -14.54
CA VAL A 120 2.12 -4.91 -15.76
C VAL A 120 1.87 -3.59 -16.52
N GLN A 121 1.47 -2.53 -15.82
CA GLN A 121 1.26 -1.22 -16.42
C GLN A 121 2.55 -0.59 -16.95
N ALA A 122 3.70 -0.78 -16.27
CA ALA A 122 5.00 -0.31 -16.75
C ALA A 122 5.41 -1.03 -18.04
N TRP A 123 5.21 -2.36 -18.09
CA TRP A 123 5.48 -3.17 -19.28
C TRP A 123 4.61 -2.75 -20.47
N LEU A 124 3.30 -2.61 -20.25
CA LEU A 124 2.37 -2.10 -21.27
C LEU A 124 2.79 -0.72 -21.77
N SER A 125 3.17 0.18 -20.86
CA SER A 125 3.63 1.52 -21.23
C SER A 125 4.89 1.48 -22.07
N TYR A 126 5.86 0.61 -21.73
CA TYR A 126 7.09 0.41 -22.49
C TYR A 126 6.80 -0.10 -23.90
N HIS A 127 5.88 -1.06 -24.05
CA HIS A 127 5.54 -1.63 -25.36
C HIS A 127 4.72 -0.66 -26.22
N SER A 128 3.80 0.10 -25.61
CA SER A 128 3.00 1.13 -26.31
C SER A 128 3.83 2.32 -26.85
N LEU A 129 5.07 2.46 -26.39
CA LEU A 129 5.99 3.55 -26.78
C LEU A 129 6.47 3.43 -28.24
N LEU A 130 6.35 2.24 -28.84
CA LEU A 130 6.68 2.03 -30.26
C LEU A 130 5.76 2.81 -31.22
N SER A 131 4.64 3.40 -30.76
CA SER A 131 3.62 3.93 -31.68
C SER A 131 3.44 5.46 -31.75
N HIS A 132 3.62 6.29 -30.70
CA HIS A 132 3.59 7.76 -30.86
C HIS A 132 3.96 8.60 -29.60
N ASP A 133 4.79 9.63 -29.80
CA ASP A 133 4.86 10.97 -29.15
C ASP A 133 4.70 11.18 -27.62
N ARG A 134 4.87 10.15 -26.77
CA ARG A 134 4.79 10.28 -25.29
C ARG A 134 5.96 9.67 -24.51
N LYS A 135 7.18 9.96 -24.98
CA LYS A 135 8.45 9.44 -24.43
C LYS A 135 8.67 9.73 -22.94
N TRP A 136 8.10 10.81 -22.40
CA TRP A 136 8.26 11.21 -21.00
C TRP A 136 7.37 10.42 -20.01
N VAL A 137 6.30 9.78 -20.48
CA VAL A 137 5.34 9.10 -19.58
C VAL A 137 5.89 7.77 -19.08
N VAL A 138 6.72 7.10 -19.88
CA VAL A 138 7.34 5.81 -19.54
C VAL A 138 8.37 5.95 -18.41
N PRO A 139 9.39 6.85 -18.47
CA PRO A 139 10.36 6.98 -17.39
C PRO A 139 9.70 7.45 -16.09
N VAL A 140 8.70 8.34 -16.14
CA VAL A 140 7.96 8.77 -14.94
C VAL A 140 7.24 7.59 -14.28
N ARG A 141 6.62 6.69 -15.06
CA ARG A 141 5.98 5.50 -14.52
C ARG A 141 6.98 4.51 -13.94
N VAL A 142 8.13 4.31 -14.60
CA VAL A 142 9.19 3.42 -14.11
C VAL A 142 9.77 3.95 -12.80
N ILE A 143 10.05 5.25 -12.72
CA ILE A 143 10.53 5.92 -11.49
C ILE A 143 9.50 5.79 -10.37
N LEU A 144 8.21 5.99 -10.68
CA LEU A 144 7.14 5.82 -9.69
C LEU A 144 7.02 4.36 -9.23
N CYS A 145 7.13 3.38 -10.12
CA CYS A 145 7.11 1.96 -9.78
C CYS A 145 8.32 1.57 -8.92
N SER A 146 9.52 2.07 -9.24
CA SER A 146 10.71 1.84 -8.42
C SER A 146 10.56 2.48 -7.05
N LEU A 147 10.03 3.72 -6.97
CA LEU A 147 9.75 4.39 -5.69
C LEU A 147 8.74 3.58 -4.86
N CYS A 148 7.63 3.14 -5.43
CA CYS A 148 6.65 2.30 -4.75
C CYS A 148 7.25 0.98 -4.25
N THR A 149 8.10 0.34 -5.05
CA THR A 149 8.81 -0.88 -4.65
C THR A 149 9.75 -0.61 -3.48
N CYS A 150 10.55 0.45 -3.56
CA CYS A 150 11.46 0.87 -2.49
C CYS A 150 10.69 1.18 -1.20
N LEU A 151 9.56 1.87 -1.26
CA LEU A 151 8.74 2.18 -0.08
C LEU A 151 8.17 0.92 0.59
N ILE A 152 7.74 -0.07 -0.20
CA ILE A 152 7.28 -1.37 0.33
C ILE A 152 8.44 -2.09 1.02
N ILE A 153 9.62 -2.12 0.39
CA ILE A 153 10.82 -2.75 0.97
C ILE A 153 11.21 -2.05 2.29
N CYS A 154 11.26 -0.71 2.31
CA CYS A 154 11.56 0.06 3.52
C CYS A 154 10.56 -0.22 4.64
N SER A 155 9.27 -0.36 4.31
CA SER A 155 8.23 -0.69 5.29
C SER A 155 8.41 -2.09 5.88
N ILE A 156 8.82 -3.06 5.05
CA ILE A 156 9.14 -4.44 5.50
C ILE A 156 10.38 -4.43 6.39
N LEU A 157 11.43 -3.71 6.00
CA LEU A 157 12.66 -3.59 6.79
C LEU A 157 12.38 -2.97 8.17
N GLN A 158 11.62 -1.87 8.22
CA GLN A 158 11.18 -1.27 9.48
C GLN A 158 10.40 -2.24 10.36
N HIS A 159 9.53 -3.08 9.78
CA HIS A 159 8.79 -4.08 10.52
C HIS A 159 9.72 -5.17 11.09
N ILE A 160 10.71 -5.63 10.31
CA ILE A 160 11.70 -6.62 10.75
C ILE A 160 12.57 -6.06 11.88
N ASP A 161 13.04 -4.81 11.74
CA ASP A 161 13.85 -4.13 12.75
C ASP A 161 13.07 -3.95 14.06
N CYS A 162 11.81 -3.54 13.97
CA CYS A 162 10.91 -3.42 15.13
C CYS A 162 10.70 -4.78 15.84
N HIS A 163 10.50 -5.86 15.07
CA HIS A 163 10.36 -7.20 15.62
C HIS A 163 11.66 -7.67 16.32
N LYS A 164 12.83 -7.43 15.71
CA LYS A 164 14.13 -7.73 16.32
C LYS A 164 14.33 -6.99 17.64
N LEU A 165 14.03 -5.69 17.67
CA LEU A 165 14.11 -4.88 18.89
C LEU A 165 13.16 -5.39 19.98
N THR A 166 11.97 -5.86 19.61
CA THR A 166 10.99 -6.42 20.54
C THR A 166 11.50 -7.73 21.17
N VAL A 167 12.05 -8.63 20.35
CA VAL A 167 12.65 -9.89 20.83
C VAL A 167 13.83 -9.61 21.76
N GLN A 168 14.73 -8.72 21.36
CA GLN A 168 15.90 -8.33 22.17
C GLN A 168 15.48 -7.69 23.51
N ASN A 169 14.43 -6.85 23.51
CA ASN A 169 13.90 -6.27 24.75
C ASN A 169 13.26 -7.32 25.66
N ASN A 170 12.58 -8.32 25.11
CA ASN A 170 12.01 -9.41 25.91
C ASN A 170 13.10 -10.32 26.49
N GLU A 171 14.16 -10.63 25.74
CA GLU A 171 15.32 -11.36 26.24
C GLU A 171 16.01 -10.58 27.36
N ARG A 172 16.28 -9.28 27.16
CA ARG A 172 16.87 -8.41 28.19
C ARG A 172 16.03 -8.37 29.47
N LYS A 173 14.70 -8.29 29.35
CA LYS A 173 13.80 -8.35 30.52
C LYS A 173 13.92 -9.69 31.23
N SER A 174 13.90 -10.80 30.50
CA SER A 174 14.02 -12.15 31.07
C SER A 174 15.33 -12.32 31.87
N THR A 175 16.46 -11.88 31.31
CA THR A 175 17.76 -11.91 32.00
C THR A 175 17.76 -11.02 33.24
N SER A 176 17.15 -9.83 33.17
CA SER A 176 17.03 -8.91 34.31
C SER A 176 16.18 -9.50 35.45
N TYR A 177 15.08 -10.20 35.13
CA TYR A 177 14.26 -10.88 36.13
C TYR A 177 15.01 -12.04 36.78
N ALA A 178 15.69 -12.87 35.97
CA ALA A 178 16.50 -13.97 36.48
C ALA A 178 17.58 -13.44 37.45
N ASN A 179 18.37 -12.44 37.05
CA ASN A 179 19.42 -11.86 37.89
C ASN A 179 18.86 -11.23 39.17
N GLY A 180 17.69 -10.60 39.12
CA GLY A 180 17.00 -10.06 40.30
C GLY A 180 16.54 -11.15 41.27
N VAL A 181 16.02 -12.27 40.77
CA VAL A 181 15.62 -13.43 41.59
C VAL A 181 16.85 -14.07 42.26
N TRP A 182 17.93 -14.28 41.53
CA TRP A 182 19.19 -14.82 42.08
C TRP A 182 19.78 -13.90 43.16
N ALA A 183 19.76 -12.58 42.94
CA ALA A 183 20.24 -11.61 43.93
C ALA A 183 19.41 -11.60 45.22
N ILE A 184 18.09 -11.83 45.15
CA ILE A 184 17.24 -11.94 46.36
C ILE A 184 17.56 -13.21 47.15
N GLN A 185 17.95 -14.29 46.47
CA GLN A 185 18.22 -15.59 47.09
C GLN A 185 19.60 -15.67 47.76
N GLU A 186 20.56 -14.81 47.38
CA GLU A 186 21.86 -14.69 48.06
C GLU A 186 21.82 -13.82 49.34
N ILE A 187 20.74 -13.06 49.56
CA ILE A 187 20.60 -12.14 50.70
C ILE A 187 19.94 -12.82 51.93
N HIS A 188 19.47 -14.07 51.79
CA HIS A 188 18.86 -14.88 52.84
C HIS A 188 19.74 -16.07 53.23
#